data_AF-A0A5A5TBR7-F1
#
_entry.id   AF-A0A5A5TBR7-F1
#
_cell.length_a   1.000
_cell.length_b   1.000
_cell.length_c   1.000
_cell.angle_alpha   90.00
_cell.angle_beta   90.00
_cell.angle_gamma   90.00
#
_symmetry.space_group_name_H-M   'P 1'
#
loop_
_entity.id
_entity.type
_entity.pdbx_description
1 polymer ?
#
loop_
_entity_poly.entity_id
_entity_poly.type
_entity_poly.pdbx_seq_one_letter_code
_entity_poly.pdbx_strand_id
1 'polypeptide(L)'
;MPQTAHIERHFTVGETIRDIVIGMSDGLTVPFALAAGLSGAVSSSSIIITAGLAEIAAGSIAMGLGGYLAARSDAEHYASERRCEQQEIQEKTEAEKAEVRDVFISYGASSCK
;
A
#
# COMPACT_ATOMS: atom_id res chain seq x y z
N MET A 1 -10.80 21.30 -32.93
CA MET A 1 -9.47 20.77 -32.56
C MET A 1 -9.62 19.27 -32.38
N PRO A 2 -8.78 18.42 -33.00
CA PRO A 2 -8.85 16.99 -32.73
C PRO A 2 -8.29 16.73 -31.33
N GLN A 3 -9.06 16.08 -30.47
CA GLN A 3 -8.56 15.62 -29.17
C GLN A 3 -7.73 14.36 -29.41
N THR A 4 -6.40 14.50 -29.35
CA THR A 4 -5.48 13.36 -29.29
C THR A 4 -5.80 12.55 -28.03
N ALA A 5 -6.02 11.25 -28.15
CA ALA A 5 -6.24 10.38 -27.00
C ALA A 5 -4.99 10.40 -26.11
N HIS A 6 -5.11 10.94 -24.90
CA HIS A 6 -4.06 10.90 -23.89
C HIS A 6 -3.96 9.46 -23.37
N ILE A 7 -2.95 8.72 -23.83
CA ILE A 7 -2.66 7.37 -23.35
C ILE A 7 -1.73 7.52 -22.14
N GLU A 8 -2.29 7.69 -20.95
CA GLU A 8 -1.51 7.64 -19.71
C GLU A 8 -1.07 6.20 -19.43
N ARG A 9 0.23 5.94 -19.59
CA ARG A 9 0.85 4.74 -19.03
C ARG A 9 1.15 5.01 -17.57
N HIS A 10 0.17 4.83 -16.69
CA HIS A 10 0.42 4.73 -15.26
C HIS A 10 1.41 3.58 -15.03
N PHE A 11 2.64 3.92 -14.69
CA PHE A 11 3.76 3.00 -14.56
C PHE A 11 3.67 2.31 -13.19
N THR A 12 2.74 1.36 -13.05
CA THR A 12 2.56 0.53 -11.84
C THR A 12 3.80 -0.28 -11.47
N VAL A 13 4.75 -0.41 -12.41
CA VAL A 13 6.06 -1.03 -12.22
C VAL A 13 6.82 -0.44 -11.01
N GLY A 14 6.63 0.86 -10.70
CA GLY A 14 7.31 1.49 -9.56
C GLY A 14 6.88 0.95 -8.20
N GLU A 15 5.59 0.69 -8.01
CA GLU A 15 5.05 0.13 -6.75
C GLU A 15 5.43 -1.34 -6.61
N THR A 16 5.28 -2.13 -7.69
CA THR A 16 5.66 -3.54 -7.66
C THR A 16 7.16 -3.73 -7.39
N ILE A 17 8.03 -2.91 -8.00
CA ILE A 17 9.47 -2.98 -7.72
C ILE A 17 9.76 -2.57 -6.27
N ARG A 18 9.09 -1.53 -5.76
CA ARG A 18 9.25 -1.10 -4.36
C ARG A 18 8.91 -2.23 -3.39
N ASP A 19 7.78 -2.91 -3.59
CA ASP A 19 7.34 -3.99 -2.73
C ASP A 19 8.30 -5.19 -2.77
N ILE A 20 8.84 -5.51 -3.96
CA ILE A 20 9.87 -6.55 -4.11
C ILE A 20 11.14 -6.17 -3.35
N VAL A 21 11.60 -4.93 -3.46
CA VAL A 21 12.82 -4.47 -2.79
C VAL A 21 12.66 -4.46 -1.27
N ILE A 22 11.51 -3.99 -0.76
CA ILE A 22 11.21 -4.03 0.67
C ILE A 22 11.15 -5.48 1.16
N GLY A 23 10.40 -6.35 0.47
CA GLY A 23 10.29 -7.77 0.82
C GLY A 23 11.62 -8.51 0.80
N MET A 24 12.48 -8.23 -0.18
CA MET A 24 13.82 -8.82 -0.25
C MET A 24 14.73 -8.30 0.87
N SER A 25 14.65 -7.02 1.22
CA SER A 25 15.45 -6.42 2.28
C SER A 25 15.13 -7.04 3.64
N ASP A 26 13.84 -7.20 3.95
CA ASP A 26 13.39 -7.85 5.18
C ASP A 26 13.72 -9.35 5.18
N GLY A 27 13.43 -10.04 4.07
CA GLY A 27 13.66 -11.47 3.90
C GLY A 27 15.13 -11.89 3.95
N LEU A 28 16.08 -10.96 3.77
CA LEU A 28 17.51 -11.20 3.95
C LEU A 28 17.99 -10.81 5.35
N THR A 29 17.51 -9.67 5.87
CA THR A 29 18.05 -9.11 7.11
C THR A 29 17.60 -9.90 8.34
N VAL A 30 16.32 -10.29 8.41
CA VAL A 30 15.78 -10.95 9.60
C VAL A 30 16.33 -12.38 9.77
N PRO A 31 16.32 -13.26 8.73
CA PRO A 31 16.89 -14.60 8.88
C PRO A 31 18.40 -14.60 9.11
N PHE A 32 19.11 -13.61 8.56
CA PHE A 32 20.53 -13.43 8.84
C PHE A 32 20.78 -13.07 10.31
N ALA A 33 20.04 -12.10 10.85
CA ALA A 33 20.14 -11.71 12.24
C ALA A 33 19.77 -12.86 13.19
N LEU A 34 18.72 -13.63 12.87
CA LEU A 34 18.31 -14.80 13.63
C LEU A 34 19.41 -15.87 13.63
N ALA A 35 19.96 -16.21 12.46
CA ALA A 35 21.03 -17.19 12.34
C ALA A 35 22.31 -16.75 13.09
N ALA A 36 22.69 -15.47 12.96
CA ALA A 36 23.82 -14.90 13.68
C ALA A 36 23.61 -14.94 15.20
N GLY A 37 22.43 -14.58 15.70
CA GLY A 37 22.08 -14.65 17.11
C GLY A 37 22.10 -16.07 17.67
N LEU A 38 21.53 -17.03 16.94
CA LEU A 38 21.52 -18.45 17.34
C LEU A 38 22.91 -19.07 17.32
N SER A 39 23.80 -18.64 16.42
CA SER A 39 25.16 -19.18 16.32
C SER A 39 25.99 -19.00 17.60
N GLY A 40 25.69 -17.98 18.40
CA GLY A 40 26.34 -17.74 19.69
C GLY A 40 25.78 -18.56 20.85
N ALA A 41 24.58 -19.14 20.71
CA ALA A 41 23.85 -19.84 21.77
C ALA A 41 23.67 -21.34 21.51
N VAL A 42 23.72 -21.77 20.25
CA VAL A 42 23.41 -23.14 19.82
C VAL A 42 24.53 -23.67 18.92
N SER A 43 25.14 -24.78 19.31
CA SER A 43 26.24 -25.40 18.56
C SER A 43 25.78 -26.26 17.37
N SER A 44 24.48 -26.60 17.30
CA SER A 44 23.92 -27.46 16.25
C SER A 44 23.48 -26.64 15.04
N SER A 45 24.25 -26.73 13.95
CA SER A 45 23.92 -26.05 12.68
C SER A 45 22.58 -26.47 12.09
N SER A 46 22.16 -27.72 12.32
CA SER A 46 20.86 -28.22 11.84
C SER A 46 19.70 -27.46 12.47
N ILE A 47 19.80 -27.08 13.74
CA ILE A 47 18.76 -26.30 14.44
C ILE A 47 18.68 -24.88 13.88
N ILE A 48 19.83 -24.27 13.58
CA ILE A 48 19.90 -22.90 13.03
C ILE A 48 19.24 -22.85 11.64
N ILE A 49 19.54 -23.84 10.79
CA ILE A 49 19.00 -23.90 9.42
C ILE A 49 17.49 -24.15 9.45
N THR A 50 16.99 -25.07 10.27
CA THR A 50 15.55 -25.34 10.35
C THR A 50 14.78 -24.16 10.93
N ALA A 51 15.34 -23.47 11.92
CA ALA A 51 14.77 -22.25 12.47
C ALA A 51 14.68 -21.12 11.43
N GLY A 52 15.76 -20.88 10.68
CA GLY A 52 15.77 -19.86 9.62
C GLY A 52 14.79 -20.17 8.48
N LEU A 53 14.67 -21.45 8.06
CA LEU A 53 13.67 -21.85 7.07
C LEU A 53 12.24 -21.66 7.56
N ALA A 54 11.97 -22.00 8.83
CA ALA A 54 10.66 -21.78 9.44
C ALA A 54 10.32 -20.28 9.51
N GLU A 55 11.29 -19.44 9.85
CA GLU A 55 11.14 -17.99 9.86
C GLU A 55 10.86 -17.42 8.46
N ILE A 56 11.61 -17.83 7.43
CA ILE A 56 11.36 -17.38 6.04
C ILE A 56 9.95 -17.76 5.59
N ALA A 57 9.52 -18.99 5.89
CA ALA A 57 8.17 -19.45 5.56
C ALA A 57 7.09 -18.63 6.30
N ALA A 58 7.25 -18.44 7.61
CA ALA A 58 6.31 -17.66 8.40
C ALA A 58 6.27 -16.18 7.97
N GLY A 59 7.44 -15.56 7.75
CA GLY A 59 7.59 -14.18 7.33
C GLY A 59 6.99 -13.92 5.95
N SER A 60 7.26 -14.78 4.97
CA SER A 60 6.69 -14.64 3.62
C SER A 60 5.16 -14.75 3.62
N ILE A 61 4.58 -15.68 4.40
CA ILE A 61 3.12 -15.79 4.55
C ILE A 61 2.55 -14.54 5.23
N ALA A 62 3.18 -14.08 6.32
CA ALA A 62 2.72 -12.92 7.06
C ALA A 62 2.74 -11.64 6.21
N MET A 63 3.83 -11.38 5.47
CA MET A 63 3.95 -10.22 4.60
C MET A 63 2.98 -10.29 3.41
N GLY A 64 2.84 -11.48 2.79
CA GLY A 64 1.91 -11.68 1.68
C GLY A 64 0.45 -11.47 2.07
N LEU A 65 0.03 -12.06 3.21
CA LEU A 65 -1.32 -11.85 3.73
C LEU A 65 -1.52 -10.41 4.23
N GLY A 66 -0.51 -9.81 4.85
CA GLY A 66 -0.55 -8.42 5.31
C GLY A 66 -0.79 -7.45 4.15
N GLY A 67 -0.03 -7.59 3.06
CA GLY A 67 -0.21 -6.78 1.85
C GLY A 67 -1.57 -6.99 1.19
N TYR A 68 -2.03 -8.25 1.09
CA TYR A 68 -3.36 -8.55 0.55
C TYR A 68 -4.49 -7.93 1.38
N LEU A 69 -4.43 -8.06 2.70
CA LEU A 69 -5.44 -7.50 3.60
C LEU A 69 -5.44 -5.97 3.59
N ALA A 70 -4.25 -5.34 3.51
CA ALA A 70 -4.14 -3.89 3.37
C ALA A 70 -4.81 -3.42 2.06
N ALA A 71 -4.43 -4.00 0.92
CA ALA A 71 -5.00 -3.65 -0.38
C ALA A 71 -6.52 -3.89 -0.43
N ARG A 72 -7.00 -4.98 0.18
CA ARG A 72 -8.43 -5.27 0.28
C ARG A 72 -9.15 -4.25 1.16
N SER A 73 -8.58 -3.89 2.30
CA SER A 73 -9.13 -2.89 3.21
C SER A 73 -9.24 -1.53 2.53
N ASP A 74 -8.21 -1.10 1.79
CA ASP A 74 -8.23 0.15 1.05
C ASP A 74 -9.31 0.15 -0.05
N ALA A 75 -9.47 -0.98 -0.76
CA ALA A 75 -10.51 -1.13 -1.76
C ALA A 75 -11.93 -1.08 -1.16
N GLU A 76 -12.15 -1.76 -0.03
CA GLU A 76 -13.43 -1.75 0.69
C GLU A 76 -13.73 -0.35 1.26
N HIS A 77 -12.72 0.33 1.81
CA HIS A 77 -12.82 1.69 2.32
C HIS A 77 -13.20 2.68 1.21
N TYR A 78 -12.47 2.66 0.09
CA TYR A 78 -12.77 3.51 -1.06
C TYR A 78 -14.18 3.27 -1.61
N ALA A 79 -14.62 2.01 -1.72
CA ALA A 79 -15.97 1.69 -2.18
C ALA A 79 -17.05 2.22 -1.24
N SER A 80 -16.80 2.18 0.08
CA SER A 80 -17.70 2.72 1.09
C SER A 80 -17.79 4.24 1.01
N GLU A 81 -16.65 4.94 0.98
CA GLU A 81 -16.62 6.41 0.85
C GLU A 81 -17.29 6.86 -0.45
N ARG A 82 -16.95 6.22 -1.58
CA ARG A 82 -17.58 6.50 -2.88
C ARG A 82 -19.10 6.43 -2.84
N ARG A 83 -19.65 5.48 -2.09
CA ARG A 83 -21.10 5.33 -1.94
C ARG A 83 -21.69 6.43 -1.06
N CYS A 84 -20.99 6.80 0.00
CA CYS A 84 -21.39 7.91 0.88
C CYS A 84 -21.42 9.23 0.10
N GLU A 85 -20.35 9.56 -0.61
CA GLU A 85 -20.24 10.78 -1.41
C GLU A 85 -21.36 10.88 -2.46
N GLN A 86 -21.68 9.76 -3.12
CA GLN A 86 -22.77 9.70 -4.11
C GLN A 86 -24.14 10.00 -3.51
N GLN A 87 -24.35 9.66 -2.24
CA GLN A 87 -25.57 10.01 -1.51
C GLN A 87 -25.53 11.48 -1.10
N GLU A 88 -24.41 11.97 -0.59
CA GLU A 88 -24.26 13.37 -0.17
C GLU A 88 -24.38 14.37 -1.32
N ILE A 89 -23.90 14.02 -2.53
CA ILE A 89 -24.15 14.80 -3.75
C ILE A 89 -25.65 15.03 -4.00
N GLN A 90 -26.50 14.04 -3.70
CA GLN A 90 -27.95 14.11 -3.92
C GLN A 90 -28.71 14.74 -2.75
N GLU A 91 -28.31 14.43 -1.52
CA GLU A 91 -29.02 14.84 -0.30
C GLU A 91 -28.53 16.19 0.24
N LYS A 92 -27.26 16.53 0.02
CA LYS A 92 -26.57 17.71 0.58
C LYS A 92 -25.84 18.53 -0.51
N THR A 93 -26.47 18.67 -1.68
CA THR A 93 -25.88 19.29 -2.88
C THR A 93 -25.17 20.63 -2.64
N GLU A 94 -25.74 21.53 -1.83
CA GLU A 94 -25.12 22.85 -1.59
C GLU A 94 -23.89 22.77 -0.68
N ALA A 95 -23.86 21.84 0.28
CA ALA A 95 -22.69 21.61 1.11
C ALA A 95 -21.54 21.01 0.28
N GLU A 96 -21.85 20.02 -0.56
CA GLU A 96 -20.88 19.37 -1.45
C GLU A 96 -20.27 20.35 -2.46
N LYS A 97 -21.10 21.24 -3.04
CA LYS A 97 -20.60 22.33 -3.91
C LYS A 97 -19.65 23.27 -3.17
N ALA A 98 -19.93 23.56 -1.90
CA ALA A 98 -19.06 24.41 -1.09
C ALA A 98 -17.72 23.70 -0.82
N GLU A 99 -17.74 22.42 -0.50
CA GLU A 99 -16.53 21.61 -0.30
C GLU A 99 -15.66 21.54 -1.55
N VAL A 100 -16.26 21.25 -2.72
CA VAL A 100 -15.56 21.28 -4.00
C VAL A 100 -14.99 22.68 -4.29
N ARG A 101 -15.76 23.74 -4.01
CA ARG A 101 -15.28 25.13 -4.16
C ARG A 101 -14.08 25.41 -3.28
N ASP A 102 -14.09 24.96 -2.03
CA ASP A 102 -12.98 25.13 -1.09
C ASP A 102 -11.73 24.38 -1.55
N VAL A 103 -11.88 23.17 -2.10
CA VAL A 103 -10.79 22.43 -2.77
C VAL A 103 -10.22 23.24 -3.93
N PHE A 104 -11.04 23.82 -4.80
CA PHE A 104 -10.56 24.66 -5.91
C PHE A 104 -9.87 25.95 -5.43
N ILE A 105 -10.38 26.58 -4.37
CA ILE A 105 -9.74 27.74 -3.75
C ILE A 105 -8.36 27.38 -3.20
N SER A 106 -8.20 26.19 -2.61
CA SER A 106 -6.90 25.69 -2.13
C SER A 106 -5.86 25.54 -3.24
N TYR A 107 -6.30 25.23 -4.47
CA TYR A 107 -5.46 25.20 -5.66
C TYR A 107 -5.19 26.59 -6.28
N GLY A 108 -5.65 27.67 -5.63
CA GLY A 108 -5.41 29.04 -6.07
C GLY A 108 -6.44 29.56 -7.08
N ALA A 109 -7.54 28.84 -7.32
CA ALA A 109 -8.67 29.38 -8.08
C ALA A 109 -9.38 30.44 -7.24
N SER A 110 -8.96 31.70 -7.37
CA SER A 110 -9.68 32.83 -6.79
C SER A 110 -11.06 32.92 -7.41
N SER A 111 -12.10 33.06 -6.59
CA SER A 111 -13.46 33.32 -7.06
C SER A 111 -13.46 34.53 -7.99
N CYS A 112 -13.73 34.33 -9.28
CA CYS A 112 -14.02 35.45 -10.17
C CYS A 112 -15.33 36.07 -9.70
N LYS A 113 -15.23 37.34 -9.30
CA LYS A 113 -16.34 38.13 -8.79
C LYS A 113 -17.25 38.58 -9.92
#